data_AF-A0ABD6CZF8-F1
#
_entry.id   AF-A0ABD6CZF8-F1
#
_cell.length_a   1.000
_cell.length_b   1.000
_cell.length_c   1.000
_cell.angle_alpha   90.00
_cell.angle_beta   90.00
_cell.angle_gamma   90.00
#
_symmetry.space_group_name_H-M   'P 1'
#
loop_
_entity.id
_entity.type
_entity.pdbx_description
1 polymer ?
#
loop_
_entity_poly.entity_id
_entity_poly.type
_entity_poly.pdbx_seq_one_letter_code
_entity_poly.pdbx_strand_id
1 'polypeptide(L)' 'MKSPCIRECTLAGGRCPACGRTRSEIINWASMTEEERREVMERLDDE' A
#
# COMPACT_ATOMS: atom_id res chain seq x y z
N MET A 1 -4.20 6.54 -12.08
CA MET A 1 -3.52 6.25 -10.81
C MET A 1 -4.28 5.10 -10.12
N LYS A 2 -3.79 3.86 -10.23
CA LYS A 2 -4.40 2.70 -9.55
C LYS A 2 -3.86 2.65 -8.12
N SER A 3 -4.74 2.46 -7.13
CA SER A 3 -4.38 2.28 -5.73
C SER A 3 -5.27 1.18 -5.14
N PRO A 4 -4.73 0.20 -4.41
CA PRO A 4 -5.43 -0.87 -3.73
C PRO A 4 -6.07 -0.39 -2.43
N CYS A 5 -6.04 0.92 -2.14
CA CYS A 5 -6.65 1.47 -0.94
C CYS A 5 -8.18 1.41 -1.05
N ILE A 6 -8.80 0.58 -0.22
CA ILE A 6 -10.26 0.48 -0.07
C ILE A 6 -10.83 1.46 0.99
N ARG A 7 -10.00 2.38 1.50
CA ARG A 7 -10.33 3.45 2.46
C ARG A 7 -10.77 3.00 3.87
N GLU A 8 -10.64 1.72 4.20
CA GLU A 8 -10.75 1.21 5.58
C GLU A 8 -9.39 1.19 6.28
N CYS A 9 -8.80 2.35 6.53
CA CYS A 9 -7.46 2.42 7.13
C CYS A 9 -7.52 2.22 8.66
N THR A 10 -7.23 1.01 9.11
CA THR A 10 -6.94 0.69 10.53
C THR A 10 -5.51 0.20 10.65
N LEU A 11 -4.57 1.11 10.91
CA LEU A 11 -3.16 0.72 11.12
C LEU A 11 -3.04 -0.06 12.43
N ALA A 12 -3.03 -1.39 12.34
CA ALA A 12 -2.79 -2.31 13.45
C ALA A 12 -1.50 -3.08 13.18
N GLY A 13 -0.52 -2.99 14.08
CA GLY A 13 0.73 -3.77 13.95
C GLY A 13 1.64 -3.39 12.77
N GLY A 14 1.52 -2.17 12.23
CA GLY A 14 2.44 -1.64 11.21
C GLY A 14 2.00 -1.85 9.75
N ARG A 15 0.92 -2.59 9.50
CA ARG A 15 0.26 -2.72 8.20
C ARG A 15 -1.23 -2.39 8.30
N CYS A 16 -1.81 -2.05 7.16
CA CYS A 16 -3.24 -1.89 6.99
C CYS A 16 -3.84 -3.26 6.66
N PRO A 17 -4.72 -3.83 7.49
CA PRO A 17 -5.35 -5.12 7.23
C PRO A 17 -6.29 -5.08 6.02
N ALA A 18 -6.80 -3.89 5.65
CA ALA A 18 -7.71 -3.71 4.54
C ALA A 18 -7.02 -3.69 3.16
N CYS A 19 -5.80 -3.16 3.06
CA CYS A 19 -5.07 -3.03 1.78
C CYS A 19 -3.66 -3.62 1.79
N GLY A 20 -3.26 -4.30 2.87
CA GLY A 20 -1.95 -4.95 3.05
C GLY A 20 -0.73 -4.03 3.14
N ARG A 21 -0.92 -2.71 2.94
CA ARG A 21 0.19 -1.74 2.94
C ARG A 21 0.68 -1.40 4.32
N THR A 22 1.98 -1.25 4.43
CA THR A 22 2.65 -0.64 5.58
C THR A 22 2.32 0.85 5.69
N ARG A 23 2.49 1.40 6.89
CA ARG A 23 2.34 2.84 7.13
C ARG A 23 3.26 3.67 6.21
N SER A 24 4.48 3.21 5.96
CA SER A 24 5.45 3.91 5.11
C SER A 24 5.00 3.97 3.66
N GLU A 25 4.51 2.85 3.10
CA GLU A 25 3.96 2.82 1.74
C GLU A 25 2.74 3.73 1.61
N ILE A 26 1.89 3.81 2.64
CA ILE A 26 0.71 4.70 2.64
C ILE A 26 1.12 6.18 2.64
N ILE A 27 2.05 6.57 3.50
CA ILE A 27 2.51 7.97 3.62
C ILE A 27 3.27 8.40 2.35
N ASN A 28 4.13 7.53 1.84
CA ASN A 28 4.98 7.85 0.70
C ASN A 28 4.31 7.60 -0.65
N TRP A 29 3.09 7.03 -0.69
CA TRP A 29 2.42 6.61 -1.93
C TRP A 29 2.40 7.70 -3.02
N ALA A 30 2.12 8.95 -2.63
CA ALA A 30 2.08 10.08 -3.55
C ALA A 30 3.47 10.43 -4.13
N SER A 31 4.53 10.20 -3.36
CA SER A 31 5.92 10.46 -3.72
C SER A 31 6.62 9.28 -4.41
N MET A 32 6.07 8.07 -4.31
CA MET A 32 6.61 6.88 -4.97
C MET A 32 6.57 7.00 -6.48
N THR A 33 7.64 6.54 -7.12
CA THR A 33 7.76 6.32 -8.56
C THR A 33 6.82 5.21 -9.02
N GLU A 34 6.58 5.13 -10.32
CA GLU A 34 5.70 4.10 -10.90
C GLU A 34 6.26 2.68 -10.68
N GLU A 35 7.58 2.54 -10.65
CA GLU A 35 8.28 1.28 -10.40
C GLU A 35 8.12 0.84 -8.94
N GLU A 36 8.36 1.73 -7.97
CA GLU A 36 8.10 1.45 -6.53
C GLU A 36 6.62 1.12 -6.29
N ARG A 37 5.71 1.83 -6.97
CA ARG A 37 4.27 1.54 -6.87
C ARG A 37 3.93 0.16 -7.43
N ARG A 38 4.57 -0.26 -8.52
CA ARG A 38 4.39 -1.60 -9.11
C ARG A 38 4.87 -2.68 -8.15
N GLU A 39 6.05 -2.54 -7.56
CA GLU A 39 6.58 -3.50 -6.58
C GLU A 39 5.64 -3.68 -5.38
N VAL A 40 5.08 -2.59 -4.86
CA VAL A 40 4.07 -2.66 -3.79
C VAL A 40 2.82 -3.39 -4.26
N MET A 41 2.37 -3.17 -5.50
CA MET A 41 1.19 -3.85 -6.04
C MET A 41 1.43 -5.34 -6.28
N GLU A 42 2.57 -5.73 -6.87
CA GLU A 42 2.96 -7.14 -7.06
C GLU A 42 3.02 -7.88 -5.72
N ARG A 43 3.67 -7.27 -4.71
CA ARG A 43 3.72 -7.84 -3.37
C ARG A 43 2.33 -8.08 -2.76
N LEU A 44 1.38 -7.19 -3.04
CA LEU A 44 0.01 -7.30 -2.52
C LEU A 44 -0.87 -8.28 -3.30
N ASP A 45 -0.55 -8.53 -4.57
CA ASP A 45 -1.25 -9.52 -5.40
C ASP A 45 -0.80 -10.97 -5.06
N ASP A 46 0.42 -11.13 -4.51
CA ASP A 46 0.99 -12.42 -4.07
C ASP A 46 0.59 -12.84 -2.63
N GLU A 47 -0.10 -11.99 -1.86
CA GLU A 47 -0.62 -12.27 -0.48
C GLU A 47 -2.09 -12.69 -0.47
#